data_AF-A0A7X6SV08-F1
#
_entry.id   AF-A0A7X6SV08-F1
#
_cell.length_a   1.000
_cell.length_b   1.000
_cell.length_c   1.000
_cell.angle_alpha   90.00
_cell.angle_beta   90.00
_cell.angle_gamma   90.00
#
_symmetry.space_group_name_H-M   'P 1'
#
loop_
_entity.id
_entity.type
_entity.pdbx_description
1 polymer ?
#
loop_
_entity_poly.entity_id
_entity_poly.type
_entity_poly.pdbx_seq_one_letter_code
_entity_poly.pdbx_strand_id
1 'polypeptide(L)'
;MDARLQELITEVDGLIDCLKEVEEQVAPAIERVAENHRHGAVNLVHYAELRQHDVRAVQGGLASIGATRLSTAEPAVLARLHAARNVLSAYNGEQLKYTGSEVRDAFATADDILEDHALQLLGYSSEETHSRIMVTLPTEAGEDLD
;
A
#
# COMPACT_ATOMS: atom_id res chain seq x y z
N MET A 1 6.25 -30.04 7.78
CA MET A 1 6.18 -28.58 7.64
C MET A 1 7.05 -28.21 6.46
N ASP A 2 6.51 -27.51 5.48
CA ASP A 2 7.28 -27.10 4.30
C ASP A 2 8.28 -26.00 4.74
N ALA A 3 9.59 -26.30 4.67
CA ALA A 3 10.63 -25.36 5.06
C ALA A 3 10.51 -24.03 4.31
N ARG A 4 10.06 -24.08 3.05
CA ARG A 4 9.86 -22.90 2.23
C ARG A 4 8.71 -22.03 2.69
N LEU A 5 7.62 -22.65 3.18
CA LEU A 5 6.48 -21.92 3.73
C LEU A 5 6.90 -21.15 4.99
N GLN A 6 7.70 -21.78 5.85
CA GLN A 6 8.19 -21.14 7.07
C GLN A 6 9.14 -19.98 6.77
N GLU A 7 10.05 -20.13 5.81
CA GLU A 7 10.90 -19.03 5.33
C GLU A 7 10.05 -17.86 4.85
N LEU A 8 9.02 -18.12 4.03
CA LEU A 8 8.16 -17.07 3.50
C LEU A 8 7.36 -16.35 4.60
N ILE A 9 6.92 -17.09 5.63
CA ILE A 9 6.31 -16.50 6.83
C ILE A 9 7.28 -15.54 7.51
N THR A 10 8.54 -15.96 7.72
CA THR A 10 9.57 -15.13 8.34
C THR A 10 9.91 -13.91 7.50
N GLU A 11 10.02 -14.04 6.18
CA GLU A 11 10.27 -12.92 5.27
C GLU A 11 9.12 -11.89 5.32
N VAL A 12 7.86 -12.34 5.28
CA VAL A 12 6.70 -11.44 5.35
C VAL A 12 6.57 -10.78 6.71
N ASP A 13 6.77 -11.51 7.81
CA ASP A 13 6.75 -10.94 9.16
C ASP A 13 7.86 -9.90 9.34
N GLY A 14 9.07 -10.17 8.83
CA GLY A 14 10.18 -9.21 8.85
C GLY A 14 9.86 -7.92 8.08
N LEU A 15 9.22 -8.02 6.91
CA LEU A 15 8.78 -6.83 6.17
C LEU A 15 7.76 -6.01 6.98
N ILE A 16 6.77 -6.68 7.61
CA ILE A 16 5.77 -6.01 8.46
C ILE A 16 6.43 -5.25 9.60
N ASP A 17 7.41 -5.87 10.25
CA ASP A 17 8.13 -5.24 11.36
C ASP A 17 8.95 -4.03 10.89
N CYS A 18 9.67 -4.13 9.76
CA CYS A 18 10.36 -2.98 9.16
C CYS A 18 9.42 -1.80 8.88
N LEU A 19 8.21 -2.05 8.37
CA LEU A 19 7.23 -0.98 8.08
C LEU A 19 6.76 -0.27 9.36
N LYS A 20 6.58 -1.00 10.45
CA LYS A 20 6.18 -0.43 11.74
C LYS A 20 7.33 0.36 12.38
N GLU A 21 8.53 -0.19 12.32
CA GLU A 21 9.73 0.47 12.85
C GLU A 21 9.96 1.82 12.17
N VAL A 22 9.86 1.89 10.83
CA VAL A 22 10.05 3.16 10.11
C VAL A 22 8.93 4.16 10.46
N GLU A 23 7.67 3.71 10.58
CA GLU A 23 6.54 4.55 10.97
C GLU A 23 6.78 5.20 12.33
N GLU A 24 7.22 4.42 13.32
CA GLU A 24 7.56 4.93 14.65
C GLU A 24 8.74 5.93 14.60
N GLN A 25 9.78 5.63 13.82
CA GLN A 25 10.96 6.49 13.69
C GLN A 25 10.62 7.86 13.08
N VAL A 26 9.70 7.90 12.11
CA VAL A 26 9.31 9.14 11.44
C VAL A 26 7.99 9.74 11.93
N ALA A 27 7.42 9.22 13.03
CA ALA A 27 6.17 9.70 13.59
C ALA A 27 6.11 11.24 13.77
N PRO A 28 7.16 11.93 14.26
CA PRO A 28 7.15 13.39 14.36
C PRO A 28 7.00 14.12 13.01
N ALA A 29 7.48 13.52 11.91
CA ALA A 29 7.31 14.07 10.57
C ALA A 29 5.88 13.84 10.05
N ILE A 30 5.30 12.66 10.30
CA ILE A 30 3.91 12.33 9.96
C ILE A 30 2.94 13.27 10.70
N GLU A 31 3.19 13.56 11.97
CA GLU A 31 2.36 14.47 12.77
C GLU A 31 2.28 15.89 12.21
N ARG A 32 3.34 16.33 11.50
CA ARG A 32 3.40 17.64 10.84
C ARG A 32 2.62 17.72 9.54
N VAL A 33 2.20 16.58 8.98
CA VAL A 33 1.35 16.53 7.79
C VAL A 33 -0.07 16.98 8.16
N ALA A 34 -0.72 17.69 7.23
CA ALA A 34 -2.13 18.09 7.38
C ALA A 34 -3.01 16.87 7.69
N GLU A 35 -3.97 17.03 8.60
CA GLU A 35 -4.73 15.92 9.17
C GLU A 35 -5.38 15.02 8.11
N ASN A 36 -5.96 15.62 7.07
CA ASN A 36 -6.59 14.93 5.94
C ASN A 36 -5.60 14.10 5.08
N HIS A 37 -4.29 14.39 5.14
CA HIS A 37 -3.27 13.67 4.39
C HIS A 37 -2.42 12.72 5.23
N ARG A 38 -2.64 12.65 6.56
CA ARG A 38 -1.82 11.81 7.46
C ARG A 38 -1.89 10.33 7.11
N HIS A 39 -3.06 9.80 6.76
CA HIS A 39 -3.21 8.40 6.35
C HIS A 39 -2.35 8.10 5.11
N GLY A 40 -2.39 8.98 4.11
CA GLY A 40 -1.55 8.88 2.92
C GLY A 40 -0.06 9.00 3.24
N ALA A 41 0.32 9.86 4.19
CA ALA A 41 1.71 9.99 4.61
C ALA A 41 2.24 8.71 5.30
N VAL A 42 1.46 8.08 6.17
CA VAL A 42 1.80 6.78 6.77
C VAL A 42 2.02 5.74 5.67
N ASN A 43 1.05 5.60 4.75
CA ASN A 43 1.15 4.62 3.67
C ASN A 43 2.31 4.93 2.69
N LEU A 44 2.64 6.20 2.46
CA LEU A 44 3.79 6.60 1.65
C LEU A 44 5.10 6.18 2.30
N VAL A 45 5.24 6.35 3.61
CA VAL A 45 6.42 5.89 4.37
C VAL A 45 6.54 4.37 4.27
N HIS A 46 5.44 3.64 4.46
CA HIS A 46 5.41 2.19 4.29
C HIS A 46 5.81 1.75 2.87
N TYR A 47 5.29 2.45 1.86
CA TYR A 47 5.62 2.15 0.46
C TYR A 47 7.10 2.42 0.15
N ALA A 48 7.62 3.55 0.61
CA ALA A 48 9.03 3.91 0.44
C ALA A 48 9.94 2.88 1.11
N GLU A 49 9.60 2.43 2.30
CA GLU A 49 10.33 1.37 3.00
C GLU A 49 10.27 0.06 2.23
N LEU A 50 9.08 -0.43 1.84
CA LEU A 50 8.94 -1.66 1.06
C LEU A 50 9.79 -1.65 -0.23
N ARG A 51 9.89 -0.51 -0.91
CA ARG A 51 10.66 -0.36 -2.15
C ARG A 51 12.18 -0.41 -1.96
N GLN A 52 12.67 -0.32 -0.73
CA GLN A 52 14.09 -0.51 -0.39
C GLN A 52 14.48 -2.00 -0.28
N HIS A 53 13.50 -2.91 -0.20
CA HIS A 53 13.73 -4.36 -0.07
C HIS A 53 13.67 -5.09 -1.42
N ASP A 54 14.52 -6.10 -1.61
CA ASP A 54 14.39 -7.03 -2.75
C ASP A 54 13.28 -8.05 -2.48
N VAL A 55 12.05 -7.66 -2.78
CA VAL A 55 10.86 -8.49 -2.52
C VAL A 55 10.59 -9.55 -3.58
N ARG A 56 11.43 -9.71 -4.61
CA ARG A 56 11.14 -10.62 -5.74
C ARG A 56 10.97 -12.08 -5.32
N ALA A 57 11.79 -12.54 -4.38
CA ALA A 57 11.70 -13.90 -3.83
C ALA A 57 10.39 -14.12 -3.05
N VAL A 58 10.00 -13.13 -2.23
CA VAL A 58 8.73 -13.12 -1.48
C VAL A 58 7.55 -13.14 -2.44
N GLN A 59 7.55 -12.28 -3.45
CA GLN A 59 6.50 -12.20 -4.46
C GLN A 59 6.35 -13.52 -5.24
N GLY A 60 7.46 -14.16 -5.61
CA GLY A 60 7.46 -15.47 -6.25
C GLY A 60 6.88 -16.56 -5.34
N GLY A 61 7.27 -16.57 -4.07
CA GLY A 61 6.74 -17.51 -3.08
C GLY A 61 5.24 -17.33 -2.85
N LEU A 62 4.78 -16.10 -2.64
CA LEU A 62 3.36 -15.77 -2.50
C LEU A 62 2.56 -16.17 -3.74
N ALA A 63 3.09 -15.91 -4.94
CA ALA A 63 2.45 -16.30 -6.19
C ALA A 63 2.28 -17.81 -6.32
N SER A 64 3.28 -18.61 -5.91
CA SER A 64 3.22 -20.07 -6.02
C SER A 64 2.11 -20.73 -5.20
N ILE A 65 1.63 -20.05 -4.15
CA ILE A 65 0.54 -20.50 -3.29
C ILE A 65 -0.79 -19.75 -3.56
N GLY A 66 -0.85 -18.95 -4.62
CA GLY A 66 -2.04 -18.16 -4.97
C GLY A 66 -2.35 -17.00 -4.01
N ALA A 67 -1.37 -16.55 -3.21
CA ALA A 67 -1.51 -15.36 -2.39
C ALA A 67 -1.36 -14.07 -3.23
N THR A 68 -1.70 -12.93 -2.62
CA THR A 68 -1.48 -11.62 -3.26
C THR A 68 -0.01 -11.41 -3.57
N ARG A 69 0.30 -10.97 -4.79
CA ARG A 69 1.69 -10.82 -5.27
C ARG A 69 2.37 -9.54 -4.78
N LEU A 70 1.71 -8.75 -3.94
CA LEU A 70 2.15 -7.41 -3.52
C LEU A 70 2.43 -6.44 -4.70
N SER A 71 2.00 -6.78 -5.91
CA SER A 71 2.20 -5.99 -7.13
C SER A 71 1.25 -4.80 -7.26
N THR A 72 0.28 -4.70 -6.35
CA THR A 72 -0.69 -3.60 -6.23
C THR A 72 -0.82 -3.26 -4.75
N ALA A 73 0.32 -3.08 -4.08
CA ALA A 73 0.38 -2.79 -2.66
C ALA A 73 0.19 -1.30 -2.36
N GLU A 74 0.35 -0.45 -3.38
CA GLU A 74 0.36 1.00 -3.34
C GLU A 74 -0.81 1.61 -2.54
N PRO A 75 -2.07 1.14 -2.67
CA PRO A 75 -3.18 1.78 -1.96
C PRO A 75 -3.13 1.58 -0.44
N ALA A 76 -2.65 0.42 0.03
CA ALA A 76 -2.59 0.09 1.46
C ALA A 76 -1.54 -1.02 1.72
N VAL A 77 -0.29 -0.60 1.90
CA VAL A 77 0.89 -1.47 1.89
C VAL A 77 0.88 -2.45 3.07
N LEU A 78 0.73 -1.95 4.29
CA LEU A 78 0.72 -2.79 5.49
C LEU A 78 -0.45 -3.80 5.49
N ALA A 79 -1.63 -3.36 5.07
CA ALA A 79 -2.80 -4.22 4.95
C ALA A 79 -2.60 -5.35 3.91
N ARG A 80 -1.87 -5.09 2.81
CA ARG A 80 -1.51 -6.11 1.82
C ARG A 80 -0.56 -7.16 2.38
N LEU A 81 0.40 -6.76 3.20
CA LEU A 81 1.27 -7.70 3.91
C LEU A 81 0.50 -8.51 4.96
N HIS A 82 -0.41 -7.90 5.72
CA HIS A 82 -1.30 -8.61 6.64
C HIS A 82 -2.16 -9.66 5.91
N ALA A 83 -2.71 -9.30 4.75
CA ALA A 83 -3.47 -10.23 3.91
C ALA A 83 -2.62 -11.41 3.44
N ALA A 84 -1.40 -11.15 2.96
CA ALA A 84 -0.45 -12.17 2.57
C ALA A 84 -0.11 -13.11 3.74
N ARG A 85 0.17 -12.54 4.93
CA ARG A 85 0.48 -13.32 6.14
C ARG A 85 -0.69 -14.19 6.61
N ASN A 86 -1.93 -13.72 6.44
CA ASN A 86 -3.13 -14.52 6.72
C ASN A 86 -3.30 -15.71 5.75
N VAL A 87 -3.00 -15.53 4.47
CA VAL A 87 -2.97 -16.66 3.51
C VAL A 87 -1.92 -17.68 3.93
N LEU A 88 -0.73 -17.22 4.33
CA LEU A 88 0.33 -18.10 4.85
C LEU A 88 -0.11 -18.86 6.12
N SER A 89 -0.79 -18.20 7.07
CA SER A 89 -1.38 -18.87 8.24
C SER A 89 -2.33 -19.99 7.82
N ALA A 90 -3.24 -19.71 6.89
CA ALA A 90 -4.20 -20.70 6.41
C ALA A 90 -3.51 -21.92 5.76
N TYR A 91 -2.47 -21.67 4.95
CA TYR A 91 -1.65 -22.75 4.36
C TYR A 91 -0.88 -23.56 5.42
N ASN A 92 -0.45 -22.93 6.52
CA ASN A 92 0.26 -23.61 7.61
C ASN A 92 -0.69 -24.29 8.63
N GLY A 93 -2.02 -24.16 8.45
CA GLY A 93 -3.00 -24.67 9.41
C GLY A 93 -3.06 -23.87 10.73
N GLU A 94 -2.54 -22.63 10.72
CA GLU A 94 -2.56 -21.71 11.86
C GLU A 94 -3.83 -20.87 11.88
N GLN A 95 -4.17 -20.33 13.04
CA GLN A 95 -5.16 -19.26 13.12
C GLN A 95 -4.67 -18.02 12.36
N LEU A 96 -5.62 -17.28 11.80
CA LEU A 96 -5.32 -16.00 11.13
C LEU A 96 -4.71 -15.03 12.15
N LYS A 97 -3.59 -14.41 11.77
CA LYS A 97 -2.84 -13.49 12.64
C LYS A 97 -3.51 -12.12 12.71
N TYR A 98 -4.13 -11.68 11.62
CA TYR A 98 -4.79 -10.38 11.49
C TYR A 98 -6.28 -10.57 11.20
N THR A 99 -7.13 -9.64 11.65
CA THR A 99 -8.57 -9.77 11.43
C THR A 99 -8.94 -9.45 9.98
N GLY A 100 -9.97 -10.12 9.46
CA GLY A 100 -10.45 -9.87 8.10
C GLY A 100 -11.07 -8.48 7.90
N SER A 101 -11.60 -7.86 8.97
CA SER A 101 -12.11 -6.49 8.93
C SER A 101 -10.98 -5.49 8.72
N GLU A 102 -9.89 -5.57 9.50
CA GLU A 102 -8.75 -4.64 9.36
C GLU A 102 -8.22 -4.55 7.93
N VAL A 103 -8.11 -5.69 7.24
CA VAL A 103 -7.61 -5.73 5.85
C VAL A 103 -8.62 -5.16 4.86
N ARG A 104 -9.90 -5.53 4.96
CA ARG A 104 -10.92 -5.05 4.02
C ARG A 104 -11.19 -3.56 4.21
N ASP A 105 -11.29 -3.12 5.45
CA ASP A 105 -11.61 -1.74 5.79
C ASP A 105 -10.47 -0.82 5.36
N ALA A 106 -9.21 -1.26 5.43
CA ALA A 106 -8.06 -0.52 4.91
C ALA A 106 -8.12 -0.30 3.38
N PHE A 107 -8.59 -1.29 2.60
CA PHE A 107 -8.74 -1.12 1.15
C PHE A 107 -9.87 -0.18 0.79
N ALA A 108 -11.03 -0.32 1.43
CA ALA A 108 -12.15 0.60 1.23
C ALA A 108 -11.75 2.03 1.58
N THR A 109 -11.07 2.22 2.72
CA THR A 109 -10.57 3.53 3.16
C THR A 109 -9.58 4.12 2.15
N ALA A 110 -8.68 3.31 1.59
CA ALA A 110 -7.71 3.78 0.60
C ALA A 110 -8.39 4.26 -0.70
N ASP A 111 -9.40 3.52 -1.16
CA ASP A 111 -10.19 3.89 -2.35
C ASP A 111 -10.97 5.19 -2.11
N ASP A 112 -11.64 5.33 -0.96
CA ASP A 112 -12.38 6.53 -0.57
C ASP A 112 -11.46 7.77 -0.51
N ILE A 113 -10.29 7.65 0.13
CA ILE A 113 -9.29 8.72 0.23
C ILE A 113 -8.78 9.14 -1.15
N LEU A 114 -8.54 8.17 -2.05
CA LEU A 114 -8.07 8.46 -3.39
C LEU A 114 -9.13 9.20 -4.21
N GLU A 115 -10.38 8.79 -4.10
CA GLU A 115 -11.50 9.46 -4.77
C GLU A 115 -11.68 10.91 -4.27
N ASP A 116 -11.68 11.11 -2.96
CA ASP A 116 -11.82 12.44 -2.34
C ASP A 116 -10.68 13.38 -2.76
N HIS A 117 -9.44 12.92 -2.71
CA HIS A 117 -8.29 13.74 -3.12
C HIS A 117 -8.27 13.98 -4.64
N ALA A 118 -8.66 13.00 -5.45
CA ALA A 118 -8.77 13.19 -6.89
C ALA A 118 -9.86 14.23 -7.22
N LEU A 119 -10.99 14.20 -6.51
CA LEU A 119 -12.05 15.19 -6.66
C LEU A 119 -11.58 16.59 -6.26
N GLN A 120 -10.88 16.72 -5.13
CA GLN A 120 -10.37 18.01 -4.66
C GLN A 120 -9.31 18.60 -5.61
N LEU A 121 -8.43 17.76 -6.14
CA LEU A 121 -7.30 18.20 -6.98
C LEU A 121 -7.72 18.44 -8.44
N LEU A 122 -8.56 17.57 -8.99
CA LEU A 122 -8.85 17.51 -10.43
C LEU A 122 -10.30 17.89 -10.76
N GLY A 123 -11.17 18.06 -9.77
CA GLY A 123 -12.58 18.33 -9.96
C GLY A 123 -13.40 17.09 -10.32
N TYR A 124 -14.70 17.31 -10.54
CA TYR A 124 -15.65 16.27 -10.95
C TYR A 124 -15.27 15.74 -12.33
N SER A 125 -15.34 14.41 -12.52
CA SER A 125 -15.28 13.81 -13.84
C SER A 125 -16.56 14.13 -14.63
N SER A 126 -16.48 14.18 -15.95
CA SER A 126 -17.70 14.28 -16.78
C SER A 126 -18.43 12.93 -16.80
N GLU A 127 -19.75 12.95 -16.98
CA GLU A 127 -20.55 11.72 -17.10
C GLU A 127 -20.16 10.90 -18.34
N GLU A 128 -19.65 11.57 -19.38
CA GLU A 128 -19.23 10.93 -20.63
C GLU A 128 -17.83 10.30 -20.53
N THR A 129 -16.94 10.83 -19.69
CA THR A 129 -15.56 10.33 -19.51
C THR A 129 -15.10 10.38 -18.06
N HIS A 130 -14.88 9.21 -17.47
CA HIS A 130 -14.38 9.06 -16.10
C HIS A 130 -12.85 9.29 -15.99
N SER A 131 -12.15 9.33 -17.12
CA SER A 131 -10.70 9.51 -17.17
C SER A 131 -10.30 10.96 -16.96
N ARG A 132 -9.31 11.17 -16.08
CA ARG A 132 -8.66 12.46 -15.86
C ARG A 132 -7.22 12.35 -16.36
N ILE A 133 -6.72 13.37 -17.05
CA ILE A 133 -5.35 13.40 -17.57
C ILE A 133 -4.59 14.50 -16.83
N MET A 134 -3.56 14.10 -16.06
CA MET A 134 -2.58 15.03 -15.53
C MET A 134 -1.48 15.19 -16.59
N VAL A 135 -1.28 16.41 -17.08
CA VAL A 135 -0.20 16.73 -18.01
C VAL A 135 0.86 17.51 -17.26
N THR A 136 2.09 17.01 -17.26
CA THR A 136 3.25 17.78 -16.80
C THR A 136 3.78 18.59 -17.97
N LEU A 137 3.61 19.91 -17.90
CA LEU A 137 4.12 20.84 -18.90
C LEU A 137 5.35 21.59 -18.36
N PRO A 138 6.26 22.04 -19.25
CA PRO A 138 7.32 22.97 -18.86
C PRO A 138 6.70 24.28 -18.38
N THR A 139 7.40 25.00 -17.50
CA THR A 139 6.86 26.22 -16.85
C THR A 139 6.46 27.28 -17.87
N GLU A 140 7.20 27.36 -18.98
CA GLU A 140 6.97 28.30 -20.08
C GLU A 140 5.57 28.15 -20.71
N ALA A 141 4.98 26.96 -20.69
CA ALA A 141 3.65 26.70 -21.25
C ALA A 141 2.51 27.35 -20.44
N GLY A 142 2.77 27.84 -19.23
CA GLY A 142 1.77 28.58 -18.43
C GLY A 142 1.63 30.05 -18.82
N GLU A 143 2.59 30.60 -19.55
CA GLU A 143 2.62 31.99 -20.01
C GLU A 143 2.31 32.14 -21.50
N ASP A 144 2.34 31.02 -22.23
CA ASP A 144 2.03 30.96 -23.66
C ASP A 144 0.51 30.86 -23.85
N LEU A 145 -0.12 31.99 -24.21
CA LEU A 145 -1.58 32.11 -24.42
C LEU A 145 -2.00 31.80 -25.87
N ASP A 146 -1.07 31.41 -26.73
CA ASP A 146 -1.31 31.11 -28.15
C ASP A 146 -1.83 29.68 -28.41
#